data_AF-C5J5I1-F1
#
_entry.id   AF-C5J5I1-F1
#
_cell.length_a   1.000
_cell.length_b   1.000
_cell.length_c   1.000
_cell.angle_alpha   90.00
_cell.angle_beta   90.00
_cell.angle_gamma   90.00
#
_symmetry.space_group_name_H-M   'P 1'
#
loop_
_entity.id
_entity.type
_entity.pdbx_description
1 polymer ?
#
loop_
_entity_poly.entity_id
_entity_poly.type
_entity_poly.pdbx_seq_one_letter_code
_entity_poly.pdbx_strand_id
1 'polypeptide(L)'
;MLELFDIANMKDYPDQEYFIEQYFYFIEKLVKQNRPSDKYKNLKIGKYYKNFIVKDKFLKTNVWFYQRHHIEEISISGAILQANKEKYENGLSIILTWEEHAFVHYLIVCANTTLPNYGMLMQLDFTTWDQIAKKYCKEYNIKYIENWDQRFTGPINI
;
A
#
# COMPACT_ATOMS: atom_id res chain seq x y z
N MET A 1 7.27 3.94 25.66
CA MET A 1 8.62 4.07 25.08
C MET A 1 8.42 4.29 23.58
N LEU A 2 8.04 5.50 23.22
CA LEU A 2 7.82 5.97 21.84
C LEU A 2 8.88 7.05 21.61
N GLU A 3 10.12 6.62 21.46
CA GLU A 3 11.21 7.47 21.05
C GLU A 3 11.93 6.72 19.92
N LEU A 4 11.73 7.20 18.70
CA LEU A 4 12.58 7.08 17.51
C LEU A 4 11.71 7.32 16.28
N PHE A 5 11.43 8.58 15.98
CA PHE A 5 11.41 9.05 14.60
C PHE A 5 11.92 10.49 14.61
N ASP A 6 13.13 10.67 14.10
CA ASP A 6 13.66 11.97 13.75
C ASP A 6 12.62 12.71 12.91
N ILE A 7 12.20 13.86 13.42
CA ILE A 7 11.34 14.85 12.77
C ILE A 7 12.21 15.56 11.70
N ALA A 8 12.72 14.78 10.75
CA ALA A 8 13.41 15.29 9.59
C ALA A 8 12.36 15.53 8.49
N ASN A 9 11.98 16.80 8.37
CA ASN A 9 11.27 17.42 7.24
C ASN A 9 9.77 17.13 7.02
N MET A 10 8.94 17.41 8.03
CA MET A 10 7.50 17.68 7.79
C MET A 10 7.24 18.91 6.90
N LYS A 11 8.26 19.71 6.57
CA LYS A 11 8.13 20.92 5.73
C LYS A 11 7.94 20.65 4.24
N ASP A 12 8.34 19.47 3.75
CA ASP A 12 8.34 19.18 2.31
C ASP A 12 7.04 18.51 1.81
N TYR A 13 6.21 17.99 2.74
CA TYR A 13 4.96 17.28 2.42
C TYR A 13 3.83 17.69 3.37
N PRO A 14 3.10 18.78 3.07
CA PRO A 14 2.09 19.34 3.99
C PRO A 14 0.91 18.40 4.26
N ASP A 15 0.74 17.35 3.46
CA ASP A 15 -0.35 16.39 3.58
C ASP A 15 0.08 15.04 4.20
N GLN A 16 1.30 14.91 4.71
CA GLN A 16 1.83 13.62 5.19
C GLN A 16 0.91 12.99 6.27
N GLU A 17 0.61 13.72 7.34
CA GLU A 17 -0.26 13.22 8.42
C GLU A 17 -1.65 12.85 7.90
N TYR A 18 -2.20 13.69 7.02
CA TYR A 18 -3.50 13.42 6.37
C TYR A 18 -3.50 12.06 5.66
N PHE A 19 -2.48 11.74 4.86
CA PHE A 19 -2.44 10.47 4.13
C PHE A 19 -2.20 9.26 5.04
N ILE A 20 -1.46 9.42 6.14
CA ILE A 20 -1.33 8.38 7.17
C ILE A 20 -2.71 8.13 7.82
N GLU A 21 -3.45 9.17 8.17
CA GLU A 21 -4.81 9.04 8.70
C GLU A 21 -5.76 8.36 7.71
N GLN A 22 -5.72 8.75 6.43
CA GLN A 22 -6.55 8.14 5.40
C GLN A 22 -6.19 6.67 5.15
N TYR A 23 -4.90 6.32 5.25
CA TYR A 23 -4.45 4.94 5.20
C TYR A 23 -5.12 4.09 6.29
N PHE A 24 -5.02 4.51 7.56
CA PHE A 24 -5.62 3.75 8.65
C PHE A 24 -7.16 3.77 8.59
N TYR A 25 -7.77 4.89 8.21
CA TYR A 25 -9.21 4.98 7.98
C TYR A 25 -9.69 3.96 6.95
N PHE A 26 -9.01 3.84 5.80
CA PHE A 26 -9.35 2.86 4.76
C PHE A 26 -9.22 1.42 5.28
N ILE A 27 -8.12 1.09 5.95
CA ILE A 27 -7.91 -0.24 6.54
C ILE A 27 -8.98 -0.57 7.58
N GLU A 28 -9.31 0.35 8.48
CA GLU A 28 -10.36 0.16 9.47
C GLU A 28 -11.73 -0.11 8.85
N LYS A 29 -12.06 0.58 7.74
CA LYS A 29 -13.31 0.34 7.01
C LYS A 29 -13.37 -1.09 6.48
N LEU A 30 -12.29 -1.58 5.88
CA LEU A 30 -12.21 -2.95 5.40
C LEU A 30 -12.34 -3.96 6.55
N VAL A 31 -11.67 -3.74 7.67
CA VAL A 31 -11.78 -4.60 8.86
C VAL A 31 -13.22 -4.62 9.40
N LYS A 32 -13.89 -3.47 9.48
CA LYS A 32 -15.32 -3.36 9.87
C LYS A 32 -16.26 -4.10 8.90
N GLN A 33 -15.84 -4.28 7.65
CA GLN A 33 -16.52 -5.09 6.64
C GLN A 33 -16.10 -6.58 6.66
N ASN A 34 -15.48 -7.03 7.77
CA ASN A 34 -14.99 -8.39 7.98
C ASN A 34 -13.84 -8.80 7.02
N ARG A 35 -13.01 -7.84 6.59
CA ARG A 35 -11.81 -8.18 5.82
C ARG A 35 -10.81 -8.95 6.69
N PRO A 36 -10.30 -10.13 6.25
CA PRO A 36 -9.36 -10.90 7.04
C PRO A 36 -8.04 -10.15 7.28
N SER A 37 -7.65 -10.06 8.55
CA SER A 37 -6.38 -9.53 9.01
C SER A 37 -5.81 -10.39 10.13
N ASP A 38 -4.51 -10.67 10.09
CA ASP A 38 -3.75 -11.44 11.09
C ASP A 38 -2.25 -11.19 10.84
N LYS A 39 -1.36 -11.77 11.65
CA LYS A 39 0.05 -11.88 11.33
C LYS A 39 0.23 -12.55 9.96
N TYR A 40 1.14 -12.02 9.15
CA TYR A 40 1.35 -12.49 7.77
C TYR A 40 1.47 -14.01 7.63
N LYS A 41 2.22 -14.65 8.54
CA LYS A 41 2.43 -16.10 8.51
C LYS A 41 1.13 -16.90 8.67
N ASN A 42 0.16 -16.38 9.43
CA ASN A 42 -1.13 -17.00 9.71
C ASN A 42 -2.19 -16.66 8.65
N LEU A 43 -2.05 -15.49 8.02
CA LEU A 43 -2.96 -14.99 7.00
C LEU A 43 -2.77 -15.73 5.68
N LYS A 44 -3.41 -16.89 5.53
CA LYS A 44 -3.39 -17.68 4.30
C LYS A 44 -4.64 -17.37 3.46
N ILE A 45 -4.46 -16.81 2.26
CA ILE A 45 -5.58 -16.39 1.40
C ILE A 45 -6.59 -17.52 1.16
N GLY A 46 -6.11 -18.74 0.88
CA GLY A 46 -6.96 -19.91 0.60
C GLY A 46 -7.90 -20.32 1.74
N LYS A 47 -7.68 -19.84 2.98
CA LYS A 47 -8.62 -20.05 4.10
C LYS A 47 -9.88 -19.18 4.00
N TYR A 48 -9.81 -18.07 3.24
CA TYR A 48 -10.85 -17.04 3.21
C TYR A 48 -11.44 -16.87 1.81
N TYR A 49 -10.64 -17.05 0.76
CA TYR A 49 -11.03 -16.79 -0.61
C TYR A 49 -10.45 -17.82 -1.58
N LYS A 50 -11.23 -18.16 -2.61
CA LYS A 50 -10.68 -18.78 -3.83
C LYS A 50 -9.97 -17.70 -4.65
N ASN A 51 -8.65 -17.76 -4.69
CA ASN A 51 -7.83 -16.78 -5.42
C ASN A 51 -7.70 -17.16 -6.91
N PHE A 52 -7.49 -16.16 -7.76
CA PHE A 52 -7.34 -16.33 -9.21
C PHE A 52 -6.40 -15.25 -9.77
N ILE A 53 -5.84 -15.51 -10.95
CA ILE A 53 -4.98 -14.57 -11.65
C ILE A 53 -5.85 -13.63 -12.48
N VAL A 54 -5.63 -12.33 -12.31
CA VAL A 54 -6.18 -11.27 -13.15
C VAL A 54 -5.24 -11.05 -14.33
N LYS A 55 -5.81 -11.00 -15.52
CA LYS A 55 -5.16 -10.56 -16.74
C LYS A 55 -5.89 -9.32 -17.22
N ASP A 56 -5.36 -8.17 -16.89
CA ASP A 56 -5.85 -6.91 -17.42
C ASP A 56 -4.84 -6.39 -18.44
N LYS A 57 -5.33 -5.78 -19.52
CA LYS A 57 -4.49 -5.15 -20.55
C LYS A 57 -3.60 -4.02 -20.00
N PHE A 58 -3.96 -3.53 -18.81
CA PHE A 58 -3.33 -2.45 -18.08
C PHE A 58 -2.32 -2.94 -17.01
N LEU A 59 -2.26 -4.26 -16.78
CA LEU A 59 -1.25 -4.86 -15.90
C LEU A 59 -0.01 -5.24 -16.71
N LYS A 60 1.17 -4.94 -16.15
CA LYS A 60 2.47 -5.32 -16.75
C LYS A 60 2.75 -6.82 -16.62
N THR A 61 2.06 -7.48 -15.70
CA THR A 61 2.26 -8.89 -15.37
C THR A 61 0.95 -9.52 -14.90
N ASN A 62 0.96 -10.85 -14.78
CA ASN A 62 -0.13 -11.59 -14.14
C ASN A 62 -0.16 -11.27 -12.64
N VAL A 63 -1.29 -10.80 -12.12
CA VAL A 63 -1.44 -10.44 -10.71
C VAL A 63 -2.50 -11.31 -10.04
N TRP A 64 -2.24 -11.79 -8.83
CA TRP A 64 -3.26 -12.48 -8.03
C TRP A 64 -4.33 -11.49 -7.57
N PHE A 65 -5.61 -11.84 -7.74
CA PHE A 65 -6.73 -10.96 -7.38
C PHE A 65 -6.70 -10.58 -5.90
N TYR A 66 -6.56 -11.56 -5.00
CA TYR A 66 -6.33 -11.32 -3.59
C TYR A 66 -4.82 -11.36 -3.26
N GLN A 67 -4.37 -10.38 -2.49
CA GLN A 67 -2.99 -10.18 -2.08
C GLN A 67 -2.93 -9.92 -0.57
N ARG A 68 -1.75 -10.03 0.01
CA ARG A 68 -1.51 -9.67 1.42
C ARG A 68 -0.69 -8.41 1.46
N HIS A 69 -1.12 -7.47 2.28
CA HIS A 69 -0.41 -6.21 2.52
C HIS A 69 -0.03 -6.11 3.99
N HIS A 70 1.20 -5.68 4.26
CA HIS A 70 1.66 -5.40 5.62
C HIS A 70 1.23 -4.00 6.03
N ILE A 71 0.48 -3.89 7.14
CA ILE A 71 -0.05 -2.60 7.59
C ILE A 71 1.08 -1.63 7.98
N GLU A 72 2.21 -2.18 8.44
CA GLU A 72 3.39 -1.43 8.83
C GLU A 72 4.09 -0.76 7.64
N GLU A 73 3.77 -1.14 6.39
CA GLU A 73 4.40 -0.57 5.19
C GLU A 73 4.11 0.92 4.98
N ILE A 74 3.22 1.53 5.77
CA ILE A 74 3.10 3.00 5.86
C ILE A 74 4.28 3.66 6.61
N SER A 75 5.14 2.89 7.28
CA SER A 75 6.25 3.40 8.10
C SER A 75 7.60 2.75 7.80
N ILE A 76 7.61 1.65 7.05
CA ILE A 76 8.82 0.94 6.65
C ILE A 76 8.65 0.42 5.22
N SER A 77 9.69 0.50 4.39
CA SER A 77 9.60 -0.06 3.04
C SER A 77 9.36 -1.57 3.08
N GLY A 78 8.48 -2.07 2.21
CA GLY A 78 8.26 -3.50 2.04
C GLY A 78 9.54 -4.27 1.68
N ALA A 79 10.49 -3.65 0.97
CA ALA A 79 11.80 -4.26 0.67
C ALA A 79 12.64 -4.47 1.94
N ILE A 80 12.63 -3.50 2.86
CA ILE A 80 13.32 -3.60 4.16
C ILE A 80 12.63 -4.64 5.03
N LEU A 81 11.29 -4.66 5.03
CA LEU A 81 10.52 -5.63 5.80
C LEU A 81 10.82 -7.06 5.33
N GLN A 82 10.84 -7.31 4.02
CA GLN A 82 11.17 -8.61 3.44
C GLN A 82 12.58 -9.10 3.78
N ALA A 83 13.55 -8.19 3.95
CA ALA A 83 14.90 -8.55 4.36
C ALA A 83 14.95 -9.07 5.82
N ASN A 84 14.00 -8.69 6.67
CA ASN A 84 13.87 -9.20 8.03
C ASN A 84 12.74 -10.22 8.13
N LYS A 85 13.07 -11.50 7.94
CA LYS A 85 12.11 -12.62 7.95
C LYS A 85 11.24 -12.66 9.20
N GLU A 86 11.79 -12.41 10.38
CA GLU A 86 11.03 -12.47 11.64
C GLU A 86 9.98 -11.36 11.72
N LYS A 87 10.36 -10.12 11.37
CA LYS A 87 9.41 -8.99 11.29
C LYS A 87 8.37 -9.24 10.21
N TYR A 88 8.81 -9.72 9.03
CA TYR A 88 7.91 -10.05 7.92
C TYR A 88 6.88 -11.12 8.31
N GLU A 89 7.26 -12.19 9.01
CA GLU A 89 6.32 -13.25 9.34
C GLU A 89 5.32 -12.86 10.44
N ASN A 90 5.73 -12.00 11.37
CA ASN A 90 4.94 -11.63 12.55
C ASN A 90 4.23 -10.28 12.43
N GLY A 91 4.58 -9.45 11.46
CA GLY A 91 3.93 -8.16 11.20
C GLY A 91 2.45 -8.33 10.87
N LEU A 92 1.64 -7.37 11.31
CA LEU A 92 0.21 -7.36 11.05
C LEU A 92 -0.05 -7.14 9.56
N SER A 93 -0.94 -7.95 8.99
CA SER A 93 -1.29 -7.91 7.58
C SER A 93 -2.78 -8.01 7.36
N ILE A 94 -3.21 -7.56 6.19
CA ILE A 94 -4.61 -7.63 5.72
C ILE A 94 -4.65 -8.23 4.31
N ILE A 95 -5.73 -8.95 3.99
CA ILE A 95 -5.99 -9.37 2.62
C ILE A 95 -6.65 -8.22 1.88
N LEU A 96 -6.11 -7.84 0.72
CA LEU A 96 -6.67 -6.83 -0.17
C LEU A 96 -6.92 -7.44 -1.54
N THR A 97 -7.87 -6.89 -2.29
CA THR A 97 -7.87 -7.06 -3.75
C THR A 97 -6.68 -6.33 -4.36
N TRP A 98 -6.29 -6.67 -5.58
CA TRP A 98 -5.15 -6.04 -6.25
C TRP A 98 -5.35 -4.52 -6.46
N GLU A 99 -6.59 -4.07 -6.73
CA GLU A 99 -6.91 -2.65 -6.83
C GLU A 99 -6.82 -1.94 -5.47
N GLU A 100 -7.39 -2.54 -4.41
CA GLU A 100 -7.28 -2.01 -3.05
C GLU A 100 -5.80 -1.93 -2.62
N HIS A 101 -4.99 -2.93 -2.96
CA HIS A 101 -3.57 -2.93 -2.66
C HIS A 101 -2.81 -1.81 -3.40
N ALA A 102 -3.12 -1.60 -4.68
CA ALA A 102 -2.60 -0.46 -5.42
C ALA A 102 -3.03 0.87 -4.78
N PHE A 103 -4.28 1.01 -4.37
CA PHE A 103 -4.75 2.21 -3.69
C PHE A 103 -4.04 2.46 -2.35
N VAL A 104 -3.84 1.41 -1.56
CA VAL A 104 -3.11 1.49 -0.29
C VAL A 104 -1.67 1.97 -0.51
N HIS A 105 -0.99 1.47 -1.54
CA HIS A 105 0.33 1.98 -1.89
C HIS A 105 0.32 3.42 -2.44
N TYR A 106 -0.76 3.87 -3.10
CA TYR A 106 -0.90 5.28 -3.46
C TYR A 106 -0.91 6.18 -2.20
N LEU A 107 -1.59 5.76 -1.13
CA LEU A 107 -1.58 6.47 0.15
C LEU A 107 -0.18 6.50 0.77
N ILE A 108 0.57 5.39 0.70
CA ILE A 108 1.97 5.31 1.16
C ILE A 108 2.87 6.29 0.39
N VAL A 109 2.74 6.34 -0.94
CA VAL A 109 3.49 7.28 -1.80
C VAL A 109 3.15 8.73 -1.44
N CYS A 110 1.86 9.02 -1.22
CA CYS A 110 1.42 10.38 -0.87
C CYS A 110 1.86 10.80 0.54
N ALA A 111 1.89 9.86 1.50
CA ALA A 111 2.41 10.08 2.84
C ALA A 111 3.93 10.32 2.84
N ASN A 112 4.65 9.79 1.86
CA ASN A 112 6.10 9.91 1.70
C ASN A 112 6.90 9.52 2.96
N THR A 113 6.41 8.52 3.68
CA THR A 113 6.98 8.01 4.93
C THR A 113 7.94 6.83 4.72
N THR A 114 7.95 6.24 3.52
CA THR A 114 8.72 5.03 3.24
C THR A 114 9.60 5.19 2.02
N LEU A 115 10.85 4.75 2.15
CA LEU A 115 11.85 4.73 1.10
C LEU A 115 12.49 3.33 1.06
N PRO A 116 12.51 2.63 -0.09
CA PRO A 116 11.78 2.94 -1.33
C PRO A 116 10.28 2.62 -1.27
N ASN A 117 9.49 3.29 -2.12
CA ASN A 117 8.02 3.10 -2.24
C ASN A 117 7.54 2.62 -3.63
N TYR A 118 8.44 2.19 -4.52
CA TYR A 118 8.12 1.81 -5.91
C TYR A 118 7.58 0.37 -6.11
N GLY A 119 7.36 -0.41 -5.04
CA GLY A 119 7.10 -1.86 -5.12
C GLY A 119 5.93 -2.28 -6.03
N MET A 120 4.93 -1.41 -6.18
CA MET A 120 3.78 -1.66 -7.06
C MET A 120 4.08 -1.42 -8.55
N LEU A 121 5.13 -0.68 -8.93
CA LEU A 121 5.46 -0.44 -10.35
C LEU A 121 5.87 -1.70 -11.12
N MET A 122 6.18 -2.77 -10.39
CA MET A 122 6.41 -4.11 -10.95
C MET A 122 5.13 -4.77 -11.47
N GLN A 123 3.94 -4.30 -11.04
CA GLN A 123 2.66 -4.94 -11.33
C GLN A 123 1.80 -4.11 -12.29
N LEU A 124 1.83 -2.78 -12.18
CA LEU A 124 1.01 -1.88 -12.99
C LEU A 124 1.82 -0.69 -13.51
N ASP A 125 1.32 -0.08 -14.59
CA ASP A 125 1.81 1.21 -15.09
C ASP A 125 1.19 2.40 -14.34
N PHE A 126 1.80 3.58 -14.51
CA PHE A 126 1.33 4.80 -13.84
C PHE A 126 -0.08 5.20 -14.24
N THR A 127 -0.46 5.02 -15.52
CA THR A 127 -1.78 5.44 -16.01
C THR A 127 -2.88 4.64 -15.32
N THR A 128 -2.68 3.34 -15.20
CA THR A 128 -3.58 2.41 -14.54
C THR A 128 -3.66 2.67 -13.05
N TRP A 129 -2.51 2.90 -12.43
CA TRP A 129 -2.46 3.20 -11.00
C TRP A 129 -3.19 4.51 -10.70
N ASP A 130 -2.99 5.53 -11.52
CA ASP A 130 -3.66 6.82 -11.39
C ASP A 130 -5.18 6.72 -11.50
N GLN A 131 -5.68 5.89 -12.42
CA GLN A 131 -7.12 5.62 -12.55
C GLN A 131 -7.70 4.95 -11.30
N ILE A 132 -6.98 3.98 -10.72
CA ILE A 132 -7.35 3.33 -9.46
C ILE A 132 -7.35 4.37 -8.32
N ALA A 133 -6.30 5.18 -8.22
CA ALA A 133 -6.20 6.23 -7.21
C ALA A 133 -7.39 7.19 -7.28
N LYS A 134 -7.71 7.71 -8.48
CA LYS A 134 -8.89 8.58 -8.69
C LYS A 134 -10.21 7.91 -8.29
N LYS A 135 -10.40 6.65 -8.66
CA LYS A 135 -11.60 5.87 -8.32
C LYS A 135 -11.79 5.79 -6.81
N TYR A 136 -10.78 5.31 -6.08
CA TYR A 136 -10.87 5.11 -4.64
C TYR A 136 -10.84 6.44 -3.87
N CYS A 137 -10.09 7.44 -4.30
CA CYS A 137 -10.16 8.79 -3.73
C CYS A 137 -11.59 9.34 -3.78
N LYS A 138 -12.27 9.20 -4.92
CA LYS A 138 -13.66 9.62 -5.06
C LYS A 138 -14.60 8.79 -4.18
N GLU A 139 -14.46 7.47 -4.18
CA GLU A 139 -15.34 6.56 -3.43
C GLU A 139 -15.27 6.78 -1.91
N TYR A 140 -14.06 7.01 -1.39
CA TYR A 140 -13.82 7.18 0.05
C TYR A 140 -13.77 8.64 0.50
N ASN A 141 -14.03 9.59 -0.41
CA ASN A 141 -13.92 11.04 -0.16
C ASN A 141 -12.54 11.45 0.37
N ILE A 142 -11.49 10.88 -0.22
CA ILE A 142 -10.08 11.17 0.07
C ILE A 142 -9.55 12.17 -0.98
N LYS A 143 -8.78 13.16 -0.53
CA LYS A 143 -8.09 14.11 -1.41
C LYS A 143 -7.19 13.36 -2.39
N TYR A 144 -7.42 13.58 -3.69
CA TYR A 144 -6.52 13.12 -4.74
C TYR A 144 -5.39 14.13 -4.95
N ILE A 145 -4.16 13.64 -5.15
CA ILE A 145 -2.98 14.46 -5.45
C ILE A 145 -2.64 14.30 -6.92
N GLU A 146 -2.67 15.40 -7.66
CA GLU A 146 -2.17 15.43 -9.03
C GLU A 146 -0.65 15.23 -9.05
N ASN A 147 -0.16 14.51 -10.06
CA ASN A 147 1.27 14.19 -10.23
C ASN A 147 1.91 13.54 -8.99
N TRP A 148 1.13 12.71 -8.26
CA TRP A 148 1.58 11.98 -7.08
C TRP A 148 2.79 11.06 -7.37
N ASP A 149 2.98 10.66 -8.62
CA ASP A 149 4.12 9.89 -9.10
C ASP A 149 5.46 10.63 -8.97
N GLN A 150 5.45 11.96 -8.85
CA GLN A 150 6.67 12.71 -8.55
C GLN A 150 7.21 12.44 -7.13
N ARG A 151 6.42 11.77 -6.28
CA ARG A 151 6.80 11.38 -4.90
C ARG A 151 7.38 9.96 -4.83
N PHE A 152 7.60 9.29 -5.96
CA PHE A 152 8.27 8.01 -5.96
C PHE A 152 9.75 8.14 -5.60
N THR A 153 10.21 7.19 -4.79
CA THR A 153 11.59 7.14 -4.33
C THR A 153 12.13 5.72 -4.54
N GLY A 154 13.15 5.63 -5.39
CA GLY A 154 13.75 4.38 -5.85
C GLY A 154 14.67 4.61 -7.04
N PRO A 155 15.43 3.59 -7.48
CA PRO A 155 16.20 3.70 -8.70
C PRO A 155 15.23 3.86 -9.88
N ILE A 156 15.13 5.08 -10.41
CA ILE A 156 14.50 5.37 -11.69
C ILE A 156 15.51 4.95 -12.76
N ASN A 157 15.55 3.65 -13.05
CA ASN A 157 16.10 3.14 -14.31
C ASN A 157 14.94 2.48 -15.05
N ILE A 158 14.17 3.31 -15.77
CA ILE A 158 13.33 2.89 -16.89
C ILE A 158 13.67 3.81 -18.05
#